data_AF-W7PM31-F1
#
_entry.id   AF-W7PM31-F1
#
_cell.length_a   1.000
_cell.length_b   1.000
_cell.length_c   1.000
_cell.angle_alpha   90.00
_cell.angle_beta   90.00
_cell.angle_gamma   90.00
#
_symmetry.space_group_name_H-M   'P 1'
#
loop_
_entity.id
_entity.type
_entity.pdbx_description
1 polymer ?
#
loop_
_entity_poly.entity_id
_entity_poly.type
_entity_poly.pdbx_seq_one_letter_code
_entity_poly.pdbx_strand_id
1 'polypeptide(L)'
;MARLPPSAIDYLNLHGTATRQNDSMEALAVSQVFGDSLPCSSTKALTGHTLGACGALEAAFCWLTLDAGRLPPQVHDGQLDPELPPLSYATATPCDATRTLSNAFAFGGNNIALLLERFND
;
A
#
# COMPACT_ATOMS: atom_id res chain seq x y z
N MET A 1 8.22 -15.59 -9.01
CA MET A 1 7.82 -14.18 -9.23
C MET A 1 6.63 -14.15 -10.18
N ALA A 2 5.68 -13.25 -9.95
CA ALA A 2 4.39 -13.20 -10.66
C ALA A 2 4.48 -12.83 -12.15
N ARG A 3 5.61 -12.28 -12.63
CA ARG A 3 5.84 -11.89 -14.03
C ARG A 3 4.76 -10.94 -14.59
N LEU A 4 4.34 -9.98 -13.77
CA LEU A 4 3.35 -8.97 -14.14
C LEU A 4 4.01 -7.60 -14.30
N PRO A 5 3.52 -6.74 -15.22
CA PRO A 5 3.94 -5.34 -15.27
C PRO A 5 3.37 -4.56 -14.06
N PRO A 6 3.99 -3.43 -13.67
CA PRO A 6 3.45 -2.57 -12.62
C PRO A 6 2.00 -2.13 -12.86
N SER A 7 1.62 -1.92 -14.12
CA SER A 7 0.26 -1.54 -14.53
C SER A 7 -0.80 -2.62 -14.32
N ALA A 8 -0.43 -3.84 -13.89
CA ALA A 8 -1.37 -4.90 -13.56
C ALA A 8 -1.84 -4.85 -12.09
N ILE A 9 -1.29 -3.94 -11.27
CA ILE A 9 -1.66 -3.75 -9.88
C ILE A 9 -2.74 -2.68 -9.79
N ASP A 10 -3.81 -2.94 -9.05
CA ASP A 10 -4.95 -2.02 -8.94
C ASP A 10 -4.87 -1.16 -7.67
N TYR A 11 -4.19 -1.64 -6.62
CA TYR A 11 -4.01 -0.92 -5.36
C TYR A 11 -2.75 -1.38 -4.62
N LEU A 12 -2.11 -0.44 -3.93
CA LEU A 12 -0.97 -0.68 -3.04
C LEU A 12 -1.28 -0.29 -1.60
N ASN A 13 -1.27 -1.26 -0.69
CA ASN A 13 -1.14 -1.00 0.74
C ASN A 13 0.33 -0.67 1.05
N LEU A 14 0.60 0.60 1.35
CA LEU A 14 1.89 1.09 1.81
C LEU A 14 2.21 0.54 3.20
N HIS A 15 3.49 0.37 3.49
CA HIS A 15 3.95 0.17 4.85
C HIS A 15 3.69 1.43 5.68
N GLY A 16 4.06 2.62 5.23
CA GLY A 16 3.68 3.93 5.78
C GLY A 16 3.70 3.99 7.31
N THR A 17 4.91 4.06 7.89
CA THR A 17 5.12 3.99 9.35
C THR A 17 5.01 5.35 10.04
N ALA A 18 4.78 6.43 9.28
CA ALA A 18 4.85 7.81 9.76
C ALA A 18 6.26 8.20 10.26
N THR A 19 7.30 7.49 9.80
CA THR A 19 8.69 7.83 10.11
C THR A 19 9.36 8.43 8.89
N ARG A 20 10.09 9.53 9.07
CA ARG A 20 10.70 10.30 7.97
C ARG A 20 11.50 9.42 7.00
N GLN A 21 12.34 8.54 7.53
CA GLN A 21 13.23 7.71 6.69
C GLN A 21 12.48 6.62 5.93
N ASN A 22 11.57 5.90 6.59
CA ASN A 22 10.79 4.86 5.92
C ASN A 22 9.90 5.46 4.84
N ASP A 23 9.15 6.51 5.19
CA ASP A 23 8.16 7.08 4.29
C ASP A 23 8.84 7.78 3.10
N SER A 24 10.01 8.38 3.30
CA SER A 24 10.84 8.91 2.21
C SER A 24 11.33 7.81 1.26
N MET A 25 11.91 6.73 1.81
CA MET A 25 12.39 5.61 1.00
C MET A 25 11.22 4.93 0.25
N GLU A 26 10.11 4.68 0.93
CA GLU A 26 8.94 4.04 0.36
C GLU A 26 8.32 4.89 -0.75
N ALA A 27 8.13 6.20 -0.52
CA ALA A 27 7.57 7.08 -1.54
C ALA A 27 8.45 7.13 -2.79
N LEU A 28 9.78 7.18 -2.63
CA LEU A 28 10.72 7.13 -3.75
C LEU A 28 10.64 5.80 -4.51
N ALA A 29 10.62 4.67 -3.79
CA ALA A 29 10.53 3.35 -4.40
C ALA A 29 9.21 3.15 -5.17
N VAL A 30 8.08 3.58 -4.57
CA VAL A 30 6.76 3.49 -5.21
C VAL A 30 6.69 4.40 -6.43
N SER A 31 7.14 5.65 -6.32
CA SER A 31 7.16 6.60 -7.45
C SER A 31 8.02 6.11 -8.61
N GLN A 32 9.17 5.47 -8.33
CA GLN A 32 10.03 4.89 -9.38
C GLN A 32 9.38 3.71 -10.12
N VAL A 33 8.56 2.91 -9.45
CA VAL A 33 7.96 1.68 -10.04
C VAL A 33 6.60 1.96 -10.67
N PHE A 34 5.77 2.78 -10.01
CA PHE A 34 4.35 2.96 -10.34
C PHE A 34 4.01 4.39 -10.79
N GLY A 35 4.94 5.34 -10.67
CA GLY A 35 4.64 6.76 -10.87
C GLY A 35 3.66 7.28 -9.82
N ASP A 36 2.77 8.17 -10.24
CA ASP A 36 1.78 8.88 -9.41
C ASP A 36 0.34 8.42 -9.67
N SER A 37 0.15 7.28 -10.35
CA SER A 37 -1.17 6.83 -10.83
C SER A 37 -1.80 5.73 -9.99
N LEU A 38 -1.00 4.86 -9.35
CA LEU A 38 -1.50 3.70 -8.60
C LEU A 38 -2.13 4.15 -7.27
N PRO A 39 -3.43 3.90 -7.04
CA PRO A 39 -4.06 4.18 -5.75
C PRO A 39 -3.32 3.46 -4.61
N CYS A 40 -3.00 4.19 -3.56
CA CYS A 40 -2.27 3.64 -2.42
C CYS A 40 -2.68 4.27 -1.08
N SER A 41 -2.52 3.52 0.00
CA SER A 41 -2.73 4.05 1.36
C SER A 41 -2.01 3.21 2.41
N SER A 42 -1.81 3.77 3.60
CA SER A 42 -1.36 3.05 4.80
C SER A 42 -2.51 2.91 5.78
N THR A 43 -2.67 1.72 6.32
CA THR A 43 -3.67 1.40 7.35
C THR A 43 -3.19 1.73 8.76
N LYS A 44 -1.89 2.03 8.95
CA LYS A 44 -1.29 2.25 10.29
C LYS A 44 -1.78 3.50 10.99
N ALA A 45 -2.29 4.50 10.27
CA ALA A 45 -2.94 5.65 10.88
C ALA A 45 -4.20 5.25 11.68
N LEU A 46 -4.85 4.15 11.31
CA LEU A 46 -6.05 3.63 11.97
C LEU A 46 -5.73 2.52 12.98
N THR A 47 -4.74 1.67 12.68
CA THR A 47 -4.46 0.47 13.48
C THR A 47 -3.22 0.57 14.36
N GLY A 48 -2.42 1.62 14.19
CA GLY A 48 -1.05 1.68 14.68
C GLY A 48 -0.13 0.71 13.95
N HIS A 49 1.16 0.75 14.30
CA HIS A 49 2.13 -0.23 13.82
C HIS A 49 2.15 -1.46 14.73
N THR A 50 1.47 -2.52 14.30
CA THR A 50 1.27 -3.75 15.11
C THR A 50 2.48 -4.70 15.14
N LEU A 51 3.68 -4.17 14.88
CA LEU A 51 4.96 -4.90 14.90
C LEU A 51 4.88 -6.21 14.11
N GLY A 52 5.14 -7.36 14.75
CA GLY A 52 5.13 -8.66 14.08
C GLY A 52 3.80 -9.04 13.41
N ALA A 53 2.69 -8.41 13.80
CA ALA A 53 1.38 -8.67 13.21
C ALA A 53 1.07 -7.81 11.97
N CYS A 54 1.89 -6.80 11.66
CA CYS A 54 1.56 -5.80 10.64
C CYS A 54 1.38 -6.42 9.25
N GLY A 55 2.27 -7.31 8.82
CA GLY A 55 2.17 -7.95 7.50
C GLY A 55 0.90 -8.78 7.32
N ALA A 56 0.44 -9.48 8.37
CA ALA A 56 -0.82 -10.24 8.31
C ALA A 56 -2.05 -9.32 8.28
N LEU A 57 -2.04 -8.26 9.08
CA LEU A 57 -3.13 -7.28 9.14
C LEU A 57 -3.27 -6.50 7.81
N GLU A 58 -2.15 -6.07 7.24
CA GLU A 58 -2.09 -5.38 5.95
C GLU A 58 -2.56 -6.27 4.80
N ALA A 59 -2.12 -7.54 4.79
CA ALA A 59 -2.62 -8.53 3.83
C ALA A 59 -4.14 -8.75 3.96
N ALA A 60 -4.69 -8.71 5.18
CA ALA A 60 -6.13 -8.80 5.40
C ALA A 60 -6.88 -7.59 4.82
N PHE A 61 -6.34 -6.37 4.90
CA PHE A 61 -6.93 -5.20 4.23
C PHE A 61 -6.87 -5.30 2.70
N CYS A 62 -5.77 -5.80 2.15
CA CYS A 62 -5.67 -6.11 0.72
C CYS A 62 -6.71 -7.14 0.28
N TRP A 63 -6.92 -8.20 1.07
CA TRP A 63 -7.97 -9.19 0.81
C TRP A 63 -9.37 -8.60 0.90
N LEU A 64 -9.68 -7.81 1.94
CA LEU A 64 -10.95 -7.10 2.08
C LEU A 64 -11.20 -6.13 0.92
N THR A 65 -10.16 -5.53 0.34
CA THR A 65 -10.27 -4.68 -0.84
C THR A 65 -10.74 -5.48 -2.05
N LEU A 66 -10.17 -6.68 -2.27
CA LEU A 66 -10.54 -7.60 -3.36
C LEU A 66 -11.95 -8.17 -3.18
N ASP A 67 -12.34 -8.48 -1.94
CA ASP A 67 -13.61 -9.12 -1.59
C ASP A 67 -14.77 -8.11 -1.55
N ALA A 68 -14.59 -6.99 -0.83
CA ALA A 68 -15.64 -5.99 -0.63
C ALA A 68 -15.65 -4.86 -1.66
N GLY A 69 -14.66 -4.81 -2.57
CA GLY A 69 -14.61 -3.84 -3.67
C GLY A 69 -14.53 -2.38 -3.20
N ARG A 70 -13.72 -2.08 -2.18
CA ARG A 70 -13.54 -0.71 -1.68
C ARG A 70 -12.11 -0.48 -1.22
N LEU A 71 -11.51 0.62 -1.68
CA LEU A 71 -10.15 1.00 -1.29
C LEU A 71 -10.11 1.47 0.18
N PRO A 72 -9.08 1.09 0.96
CA PRO A 72 -8.82 1.68 2.28
C PRO A 72 -8.40 3.15 2.10
N PRO A 73 -9.01 4.11 2.80
CA PRO A 73 -8.61 5.51 2.70
C PRO A 73 -7.25 5.74 3.34
N GLN A 74 -6.43 6.61 2.75
CA GLN A 74 -5.32 7.23 3.45
C GLN A 74 -5.87 8.17 4.52
N VAL A 75 -5.42 7.99 5.77
CA VAL A 75 -5.79 8.87 6.89
C VAL A 75 -4.57 9.64 7.34
N HIS A 76 -4.65 10.96 7.29
CA HIS A 76 -3.57 11.89 7.65
C HIS A 76 -4.15 13.25 8.04
N ASP A 77 -3.30 14.21 8.41
CA ASP A 77 -3.64 15.55 8.87
C ASP A 77 -3.97 16.55 7.73
N GLY A 78 -4.06 16.07 6.48
CA GLY A 78 -4.27 16.90 5.30
C GLY A 78 -3.02 17.62 4.77
N GLN A 79 -1.87 17.51 5.43
CA GLN A 79 -0.61 18.13 4.99
C GLN A 79 0.31 17.05 4.40
N LEU A 80 0.52 17.12 3.08
CA LEU A 80 1.50 16.26 2.42
C LEU A 80 2.90 16.85 2.57
N ASP A 81 3.90 15.99 2.75
CA ASP A 81 5.30 16.40 2.79
C ASP A 81 5.76 16.82 1.38
N PRO A 82 6.13 18.10 1.15
CA PRO A 82 6.53 18.60 -0.15
C PRO A 82 7.89 18.08 -0.62
N GLU A 83 8.68 17.45 0.26
CA GLU A 83 9.96 16.83 -0.12
C GLU A 83 9.77 15.42 -0.71
N LEU A 84 8.58 14.82 -0.55
CA LEU A 84 8.28 13.49 -1.05
C LEU A 84 7.65 13.55 -2.45
N PRO A 85 7.95 12.56 -3.32
CA PRO A 85 7.26 12.45 -4.60
C PRO A 85 5.75 12.28 -4.38
N PRO A 86 4.91 12.84 -5.27
CA PRO A 86 3.47 12.70 -5.15
C PRO A 86 3.07 11.24 -5.35
N LEU A 87 2.15 10.77 -4.51
CA LEU A 87 1.51 9.47 -4.62
C LEU A 87 -0.01 9.65 -4.74
N SER A 88 -0.68 8.69 -5.39
CA SER A 88 -2.14 8.69 -5.52
C SER A 88 -2.78 8.14 -4.25
N TYR A 89 -2.89 8.98 -3.22
CA TYR A 89 -3.48 8.57 -1.94
C TYR A 89 -4.98 8.25 -2.09
N ALA A 90 -5.34 7.00 -1.80
CA ALA A 90 -6.69 6.50 -1.96
C ALA A 90 -7.67 7.15 -0.97
N THR A 91 -8.90 7.35 -1.41
CA THR A 91 -10.03 7.64 -0.52
C THR A 91 -10.89 6.38 -0.37
N ALA A 92 -11.97 6.42 0.41
CA ALA A 92 -12.87 5.27 0.61
C ALA A 92 -13.75 5.01 -0.65
N THR A 93 -13.11 4.85 -1.81
CA THR A 93 -13.74 4.74 -3.13
C THR A 93 -14.10 3.29 -3.42
N PRO A 94 -15.29 3.01 -3.98
CA PRO A 94 -15.59 1.71 -4.59
C PRO A 94 -14.59 1.37 -5.70
N CYS A 95 -14.23 0.10 -5.82
CA CYS A 95 -13.30 -0.40 -6.83
C CYS A 95 -13.67 -1.84 -7.25
N ASP A 96 -13.22 -2.24 -8.44
CA ASP A 96 -13.24 -3.63 -8.88
C ASP A 96 -11.80 -4.15 -9.02
N ALA A 97 -11.06 -4.08 -7.90
CA ALA A 97 -9.69 -4.52 -7.87
C ALA A 97 -9.60 -6.04 -8.09
N THR A 98 -8.72 -6.46 -8.99
CA THR A 98 -8.36 -7.87 -9.20
C THR A 98 -7.04 -8.20 -8.53
N ARG A 99 -6.13 -7.23 -8.40
CA ARG A 99 -4.80 -7.44 -7.82
C ARG A 99 -4.40 -6.31 -6.87
N THR A 100 -4.02 -6.69 -5.66
CA THR A 100 -3.53 -5.77 -4.63
C THR A 100 -2.11 -6.14 -4.20
N LEU A 101 -1.30 -5.13 -3.91
CA LEU A 101 0.07 -5.29 -3.43
C LEU A 101 0.15 -4.78 -1.98
N SER A 102 0.86 -5.50 -1.12
CA SER A 102 1.15 -5.08 0.26
C SER A 102 2.66 -5.00 0.47
N ASN A 103 3.16 -3.81 0.79
CA ASN A 103 4.57 -3.61 1.14
C ASN A 103 4.77 -3.62 2.67
N ALA A 104 5.82 -4.29 3.12
CA ALA A 104 6.27 -4.24 4.50
C ALA A 104 7.80 -4.13 4.59
N PHE A 105 8.28 -3.21 5.44
CA PHE A 105 9.69 -2.94 5.65
C PHE A 105 10.02 -3.05 7.14
N ALA A 106 10.88 -3.99 7.50
CA ALA A 106 11.23 -4.27 8.88
C ALA A 106 12.72 -4.01 9.15
N PHE A 107 13.06 -3.99 10.43
CA PHE A 107 14.43 -3.82 10.91
C PHE A 107 15.41 -4.78 10.24
N GLY A 108 16.65 -4.34 10.06
CA GLY A 108 17.70 -5.14 9.43
C GLY A 108 17.59 -5.23 7.90
N GLY A 109 16.75 -4.40 7.26
CA GLY A 109 16.57 -4.39 5.82
C GLY A 109 15.71 -5.55 5.31
N ASN A 110 14.82 -6.06 6.16
CA ASN A 110 13.88 -7.11 5.77
C ASN A 110 12.69 -6.49 5.03
N ASN A 111 12.65 -6.69 3.71
CA ASN A 111 11.67 -6.06 2.83
C ASN A 111 10.80 -7.13 2.16
N ILE A 112 9.48 -6.96 2.19
CA ILE A 112 8.51 -7.88 1.58
C ILE A 112 7.54 -7.07 0.72
N ALA A 113 7.25 -7.58 -0.48
CA ALA A 113 6.14 -7.16 -1.32
C ALA A 113 5.28 -8.38 -1.61
N LEU A 114 4.03 -8.37 -1.15
CA LEU A 114 3.08 -9.49 -1.27
C LEU A 114 1.97 -9.12 -2.24
N LEU A 115 1.84 -9.88 -3.33
CA LEU A 115 0.76 -9.75 -4.31
C LEU A 115 -0.40 -10.69 -3.93
N LEU A 116 -1.61 -10.16 -3.85
CA LEU A 116 -2.85 -10.92 -3.74
C LEU A 116 -3.65 -10.72 -5.04
N GLU A 117 -4.20 -11.81 -5.58
CA GLU A 117 -5.04 -11.79 -6.78
C GLU A 117 -6.37 -12.47 -6.46
N ARG A 118 -7.48 -11.83 -6.84
CA ARG A 118 -8.82 -12.41 -6.73
C ARG A 118 -8.90 -13.61 -7.67
N PHE A 119 -9.22 -14.78 -7.12
CA PHE A 119 -9.51 -15.97 -7.92
C PHE A 119 -10.94 -15.85 -8.46
N ASN A 120 -11.08 -15.81 -9.77
CA ASN A 120 -12.38 -15.88 -10.44
C ASN A 120 -12.51 -17.29 -11.03
N ASP A 121 -13.57 -18.02 -10.65
CA ASP A 121 -13.95 -19.30 -11.26
C ASP A 121 -14.44 -19.14 -12.71
#